data_AF-A0A142I9F1-F1
#
_entry.id   AF-A0A142I9F1-F1
#
_cell.length_a   1.000
_cell.length_b   1.000
_cell.length_c   1.000
_cell.angle_alpha   90.00
_cell.angle_beta   90.00
_cell.angle_gamma   90.00
#
_symmetry.space_group_name_H-M   'P 1'
#
loop_
_entity.id
_entity.type
_entity.pdbx_description
1 polymer ?
#
loop_
_entity_poly.entity_id
_entity_poly.type
_entity_poly.pdbx_seq_one_letter_code
_entity_poly.pdbx_strand_id
1 'polypeptide(L)'
;MGDKVLHAIAIPGHTAGSTAFHMVVGGRNVLLSGDTVLFDNRLGTQDTAYANSRDYLESLRKLSRFTMGLGEPVRWDVLLPGHGTIVLDRAGMDVEKAYEAVRLDLLDGGRIEAAPFATTRYRRMMFGRP
;
A
#
# COMPACT_ATOMS: atom_id res chain seq x y z
N MET A 1 -14.04 18.02 3.35
CA MET A 1 -14.19 18.39 4.77
C MET A 1 -13.49 19.72 4.95
N GLY A 2 -14.24 20.77 5.30
CA GLY A 2 -13.75 22.14 5.10
C GLY A 2 -13.40 22.39 3.63
N ASP A 3 -12.25 23.01 3.38
CA ASP A 3 -11.70 23.32 2.06
C ASP A 3 -10.89 22.17 1.42
N LYS A 4 -10.92 20.97 2.02
CA LYS A 4 -10.18 19.80 1.54
C LYS A 4 -11.11 18.77 0.90
N VAL A 5 -10.68 18.20 -0.21
CA VAL A 5 -11.34 17.07 -0.88
C VAL A 5 -10.61 15.77 -0.51
N LEU A 6 -11.40 14.75 -0.17
CA LEU A 6 -10.92 13.40 0.09
C LEU A 6 -11.55 12.47 -0.94
N HIS A 7 -10.73 11.75 -1.68
CA HIS A 7 -11.18 10.73 -2.63
C HIS A 7 -11.09 9.36 -1.98
N ALA A 8 -12.24 8.70 -1.80
CA ALA A 8 -12.28 7.34 -1.31
C ALA A 8 -11.89 6.36 -2.43
N ILE A 9 -11.01 5.42 -2.10
CA ILE A 9 -10.50 4.40 -3.01
C ILE A 9 -10.81 3.04 -2.38
N ALA A 10 -11.79 2.32 -2.95
CA ALA A 10 -12.04 0.94 -2.53
C ALA A 10 -10.79 0.09 -2.79
N ILE A 11 -10.30 -0.58 -1.74
CA ILE A 11 -9.11 -1.44 -1.74
C ILE A 11 -9.36 -2.70 -0.89
N PRO A 12 -10.36 -3.53 -1.26
CA PRO A 12 -10.67 -4.75 -0.52
C PRO A 12 -9.45 -5.68 -0.44
N GLY A 13 -9.42 -6.52 0.60
CA GLY A 13 -8.44 -7.59 0.72
C GLY A 13 -7.97 -7.80 2.15
N HIS A 14 -7.61 -6.76 2.89
CA HIS A 14 -7.36 -6.88 4.33
C HIS A 14 -8.69 -7.14 5.07
N THR A 15 -9.71 -6.39 4.66
CA THR A 15 -11.12 -6.68 4.89
C THR A 15 -11.89 -6.37 3.61
N ALA A 16 -13.12 -6.88 3.47
CA ALA A 16 -13.98 -6.55 2.33
C ALA A 16 -14.31 -5.05 2.21
N GLY A 17 -14.35 -4.33 3.34
CA GLY A 17 -14.65 -2.89 3.40
C GLY A 17 -13.42 -1.98 3.39
N SER A 18 -12.21 -2.53 3.23
CA SER A 18 -10.97 -1.75 3.25
C SER A 18 -11.01 -0.62 2.22
N THR A 19 -10.74 0.59 2.69
CA THR A 19 -10.83 1.83 1.91
C THR A 19 -9.60 2.70 2.21
N ALA A 20 -8.91 3.11 1.16
CA ALA A 20 -7.88 4.11 1.22
C ALA A 20 -8.46 5.48 0.88
N PHE A 21 -7.74 6.53 1.25
CA PHE A 21 -8.10 7.89 0.87
C PHE A 21 -6.94 8.61 0.21
N HIS A 22 -7.24 9.32 -0.86
CA HIS A 22 -6.31 10.24 -1.51
C HIS A 22 -6.74 11.68 -1.25
N MET A 23 -5.76 12.54 -1.01
CA MET A 23 -5.94 13.98 -1.00
C MET A 23 -4.66 14.68 -1.45
N VAL A 24 -4.81 15.93 -1.89
CA VAL A 24 -3.68 16.79 -2.24
C VAL A 24 -3.48 17.85 -1.16
N VAL A 25 -2.28 17.92 -0.59
CA VAL A 25 -1.91 18.90 0.45
C VAL A 25 -0.59 19.56 0.06
N GLY A 26 -0.63 20.88 -0.17
CA GLY A 26 0.56 21.63 -0.59
C GLY A 26 1.17 21.10 -1.90
N GLY A 27 0.33 20.69 -2.85
CA GLY A 27 0.76 20.10 -4.13
C GLY A 27 1.26 18.66 -4.06
N ARG A 28 1.26 18.03 -2.88
CA ARG A 28 1.70 16.65 -2.69
C ARG A 28 0.51 15.69 -2.60
N ASN A 29 0.63 14.52 -3.22
CA ASN A 29 -0.35 13.45 -3.14
C ASN A 29 -0.13 12.64 -1.86
N VAL A 30 -1.13 12.68 -0.99
CA VAL A 30 -1.15 11.97 0.29
C VAL A 30 -2.05 10.75 0.16
N LEU A 31 -1.49 9.58 0.49
CA LEU A 31 -2.21 8.32 0.58
C LEU A 31 -2.46 7.97 2.06
N LEU A 32 -3.71 7.86 2.44
CA LEU A 32 -4.12 7.18 3.67
C LEU A 32 -4.45 5.73 3.30
N SER A 33 -3.50 4.81 3.54
CA SER A 33 -3.58 3.44 3.02
C SER A 33 -4.34 2.46 3.92
N GLY A 34 -4.61 2.85 5.17
CA GLY A 34 -5.03 1.90 6.20
C GLY A 34 -3.98 0.81 6.37
N ASP A 35 -4.43 -0.43 6.50
CA ASP A 35 -3.55 -1.59 6.73
C ASP A 35 -3.08 -2.30 5.44
N THR A 36 -3.37 -1.73 4.28
CA THR A 36 -3.00 -2.34 2.98
C THR A 36 -1.56 -2.09 2.58
N VAL A 37 -1.02 -0.90 2.88
CA VAL A 37 0.39 -0.55 2.65
C VAL A 37 0.91 0.13 3.90
N LEU A 38 1.97 -0.43 4.49
CA LEU A 38 2.71 0.20 5.57
C LEU A 38 4.13 0.53 5.09
N PHE A 39 4.89 1.26 5.92
CA PHE A 39 6.27 1.63 5.60
C PHE A 39 7.14 0.43 5.26
N ASP A 40 7.93 0.55 4.19
CA ASP A 40 8.96 -0.38 3.76
C ASP A 40 8.46 -1.83 3.60
N ASN A 41 7.44 -2.00 2.77
CA ASN A 41 6.88 -3.32 2.42
C ASN A 41 6.22 -4.09 3.59
N ARG A 42 5.99 -3.42 4.72
CA ARG A 42 5.16 -4.00 5.77
C ARG A 42 3.69 -3.96 5.35
N LEU A 43 2.93 -4.90 5.86
CA LEU A 43 1.49 -5.02 5.63
C LEU A 43 0.76 -5.19 6.96
N GLY A 44 -0.53 -4.88 7.00
CA GLY A 44 -1.39 -5.40 8.05
C GLY A 44 -1.47 -6.91 7.99
N THR A 45 -1.78 -7.55 9.11
CA THR A 45 -1.93 -9.02 9.16
C THR A 45 -2.95 -9.50 8.12
N GLN A 46 -2.61 -10.56 7.39
CA GLN A 46 -3.47 -11.18 6.37
C GLN A 46 -3.99 -12.56 6.77
N ASP A 47 -3.87 -12.90 8.06
CA ASP A 47 -4.27 -14.20 8.60
C ASP A 47 -5.68 -14.21 9.18
N THR A 48 -6.49 -13.19 8.89
CA THR A 48 -7.85 -13.07 9.41
C THR A 48 -8.86 -13.78 8.52
N ALA A 49 -9.98 -14.22 9.08
CA ALA A 49 -11.06 -14.88 8.33
C ALA A 49 -11.73 -13.98 7.27
N TYR A 50 -11.51 -12.66 7.34
CA TYR A 50 -12.07 -11.67 6.42
C TYR A 50 -11.09 -11.21 5.35
N ALA A 51 -9.84 -11.72 5.40
CA ALA A 51 -8.82 -11.41 4.42
C ALA A 51 -9.05 -12.20 3.12
N ASN A 52 -8.75 -11.57 1.99
CA ASN A 52 -8.78 -12.17 0.66
C ASN A 52 -7.53 -11.77 -0.12
N SER A 53 -6.62 -12.72 -0.32
CA SER A 53 -5.34 -12.46 -0.96
C SER A 53 -5.46 -12.00 -2.42
N ARG A 54 -6.49 -12.46 -3.14
CA ARG A 54 -6.71 -12.06 -4.54
C ARG A 54 -7.14 -10.59 -4.62
N ASP A 55 -8.12 -10.22 -3.82
CA ASP A 55 -8.59 -8.83 -3.74
C ASP A 55 -7.49 -7.91 -3.23
N TYR A 56 -6.68 -8.39 -2.27
CA TYR A 56 -5.56 -7.65 -1.73
C TYR A 56 -4.48 -7.35 -2.79
N LEU A 57 -4.10 -8.35 -3.58
CA LEU A 57 -3.16 -8.17 -4.69
C LEU A 57 -3.70 -7.19 -5.74
N GLU A 58 -4.98 -7.30 -6.11
CA GLU A 58 -5.60 -6.37 -7.07
C GLU A 58 -5.69 -4.94 -6.52
N SER A 59 -5.94 -4.79 -5.23
CA SER A 59 -5.93 -3.50 -4.54
C SER A 59 -4.53 -2.86 -4.52
N LEU A 60 -3.48 -3.64 -4.27
CA LEU A 60 -2.10 -3.18 -4.35
C LEU A 60 -1.72 -2.80 -5.79
N ARG A 61 -2.12 -3.62 -6.78
CA ARG A 61 -1.94 -3.30 -8.20
C ARG A 61 -2.65 -1.99 -8.56
N LYS A 62 -3.87 -1.78 -8.07
CA LYS A 62 -4.62 -0.54 -8.26
C LYS A 62 -3.91 0.66 -7.66
N LEU A 63 -3.38 0.55 -6.44
CA LEU A 63 -2.65 1.65 -5.78
C LEU A 63 -1.32 1.97 -6.48
N SER A 64 -0.56 0.96 -6.93
CA SER A 64 0.71 1.16 -7.65
C SER A 64 0.56 1.91 -8.98
N ARG A 65 -0.62 1.79 -9.60
CA ARG A 65 -0.96 2.38 -10.90
C ARG A 65 -2.16 3.30 -10.83
N PHE A 66 -2.42 3.89 -9.66
CA PHE A 66 -3.63 4.65 -9.42
C PHE A 66 -3.66 5.90 -10.31
N THR A 67 -4.73 6.09 -11.06
CA THR A 67 -4.96 7.28 -11.89
C THR A 67 -6.18 8.03 -11.40
N MET A 68 -6.14 9.36 -11.54
CA MET A 68 -7.30 10.22 -11.36
C MET A 68 -7.75 10.70 -12.74
N GLY A 69 -8.84 10.14 -13.26
CA GLY A 69 -9.33 10.46 -14.61
C GLY A 69 -8.47 9.85 -15.73
N LEU A 70 -8.30 10.59 -16.82
CA LEU A 70 -7.54 10.17 -18.02
C LEU A 70 -6.05 10.60 -18.00
N GLY A 71 -5.54 11.04 -16.85
CA GLY A 71 -4.17 11.53 -16.69
C GLY A 71 -3.15 10.43 -16.39
N GLU A 72 -1.91 10.86 -16.20
CA GLU A 72 -0.81 10.02 -15.73
C GLU A 72 -1.10 9.42 -14.33
N PRO A 73 -0.48 8.28 -13.98
CA PRO A 73 -0.55 7.73 -12.64
C PRO A 73 -0.14 8.74 -11.57
N VAL A 74 -0.88 8.75 -10.47
CA VAL A 74 -0.59 9.56 -9.30
C VAL A 74 0.71 9.09 -8.68
N ARG A 75 1.69 9.99 -8.59
CA ARG A 75 2.89 9.77 -7.79
C ARG A 75 2.55 10.01 -6.31
N TRP A 76 2.59 8.96 -5.50
CA TRP A 76 2.40 9.09 -4.05
C TRP A 76 3.63 9.71 -3.38
N ASP A 77 3.43 10.83 -2.70
CA ASP A 77 4.49 11.55 -2.00
C ASP A 77 4.52 11.18 -0.52
N VAL A 78 3.34 11.15 0.13
CA VAL A 78 3.19 10.93 1.56
C VAL A 78 2.32 9.70 1.81
N LEU A 79 2.72 8.84 2.76
CA LEU A 79 1.93 7.69 3.24
C LEU A 79 1.55 7.91 4.69
N LEU A 80 0.26 7.81 4.97
CA LEU A 80 -0.31 7.79 6.31
C LEU A 80 -0.94 6.39 6.51
N PRO A 81 -0.17 5.41 7.00
CA PRO A 81 -0.67 4.07 7.20
C PRO A 81 -1.61 3.99 8.41
N GLY A 82 -2.38 2.90 8.49
CA GLY A 82 -3.21 2.58 9.66
C GLY A 82 -2.36 2.37 10.92
N HIS A 83 -1.14 1.87 10.75
CA HIS A 83 -0.20 1.61 11.85
C HIS A 83 1.25 1.90 11.46
N GLY A 84 2.07 2.17 12.48
CA GLY A 84 3.52 2.29 12.33
C GLY A 84 3.97 3.65 11.78
N THR A 85 5.05 3.62 10.99
CA THR A 85 5.79 4.81 10.59
C THR A 85 5.12 5.52 9.40
N ILE A 86 4.94 6.83 9.51
CA ILE A 86 4.51 7.68 8.40
C ILE A 86 5.64 7.89 7.39
N VAL A 87 5.27 8.11 6.13
CA VAL A 87 6.23 8.43 5.06
C VAL A 87 6.01 9.85 4.59
N LEU A 88 7.06 10.67 4.60
CA LEU A 88 6.96 12.09 4.26
C LEU A 88 7.45 12.43 2.83
N ASP A 89 8.10 11.48 2.16
CA ASP A 89 8.48 11.59 0.74
C ASP A 89 8.58 10.21 0.09
N ARG A 90 8.40 10.15 -1.24
CA ARG A 90 8.51 8.96 -2.09
C ARG A 90 7.68 7.76 -1.62
N ALA A 91 6.50 8.00 -1.05
CA ALA A 91 5.56 6.96 -0.62
C ALA A 91 5.22 5.93 -1.72
N GLY A 92 5.32 6.31 -3.00
CA GLY A 92 5.11 5.39 -4.12
C GLY A 92 6.07 4.20 -4.11
N MET A 93 7.26 4.35 -3.52
CA MET A 93 8.21 3.23 -3.37
C MET A 93 7.67 2.17 -2.42
N ASP A 94 6.99 2.54 -1.34
CA ASP A 94 6.42 1.58 -0.39
C ASP A 94 5.22 0.84 -1.01
N VAL A 95 4.40 1.56 -1.78
CA VAL A 95 3.27 0.98 -2.52
C VAL A 95 3.74 -0.04 -3.55
N GLU A 96 4.77 0.28 -4.34
CA GLU A 96 5.33 -0.62 -5.34
C GLU A 96 5.97 -1.86 -4.68
N LYS A 97 6.75 -1.65 -3.63
CA LYS A 97 7.36 -2.75 -2.86
C LYS A 97 6.29 -3.70 -2.31
N ALA A 98 5.21 -3.16 -1.72
CA ALA A 98 4.09 -3.94 -1.21
C ALA A 98 3.42 -4.79 -2.30
N TYR A 99 3.14 -4.19 -3.46
CA TYR A 99 2.58 -4.91 -4.60
C TYR A 99 3.48 -6.06 -5.05
N GLU A 100 4.75 -5.80 -5.31
CA GLU A 100 5.68 -6.82 -5.81
C GLU A 100 5.96 -7.92 -4.78
N ALA A 101 6.04 -7.58 -3.49
CA ALA A 101 6.23 -8.60 -2.46
C ALA A 101 5.03 -9.55 -2.34
N VAL A 102 3.80 -9.01 -2.31
CA VAL A 102 2.58 -9.83 -2.27
C VAL A 102 2.43 -10.65 -3.54
N ARG A 103 2.72 -10.06 -4.70
CA ARG A 103 2.71 -10.77 -5.98
C ARG A 103 3.65 -11.98 -5.94
N LEU A 104 4.88 -11.79 -5.48
CA LEU A 104 5.86 -12.87 -5.38
C LEU A 104 5.42 -13.93 -4.36
N ASP A 105 4.91 -13.54 -3.19
CA ASP A 105 4.40 -14.50 -2.18
C ASP A 105 3.32 -15.42 -2.77
N LEU A 106 2.39 -14.85 -3.55
CA LEU A 106 1.31 -15.61 -4.16
C LEU A 106 1.77 -16.43 -5.37
N LEU A 107 2.78 -15.97 -6.13
CA LEU A 107 3.39 -16.75 -7.21
C LEU A 107 4.12 -17.98 -6.67
N ASP A 108 4.76 -17.86 -5.51
CA ASP A 108 5.44 -18.96 -4.82
C ASP A 108 4.45 -19.95 -4.17
N GLY A 109 3.14 -19.77 -4.37
CA GLY A 109 2.07 -20.55 -3.72
C GLY A 109 2.01 -20.33 -2.22
N GLY A 110 2.66 -19.28 -1.73
CA GLY A 110 2.86 -18.99 -0.32
C GLY A 110 1.72 -18.16 0.29
N ARG A 111 1.83 -17.99 1.61
CA ARG A 111 1.02 -17.03 2.36
C ARG A 111 1.64 -15.65 2.23
N ILE A 112 0.79 -14.62 2.28
CA ILE A 112 1.26 -13.23 2.32
C ILE A 112 2.01 -13.00 3.63
N GLU A 113 3.29 -12.67 3.55
CA GLU A 113 4.11 -12.38 4.73
C GLU A 113 3.98 -10.90 5.11
N ALA A 114 3.16 -10.62 6.13
CA ALA A 114 2.84 -9.25 6.53
C ALA A 114 3.99 -8.53 7.26
N ALA A 115 4.85 -9.27 7.97
CA ALA A 115 5.97 -8.73 8.72
C ALA A 115 7.29 -9.32 8.21
N PRO A 116 7.75 -8.91 7.02
CA PRO A 116 8.77 -9.64 6.29
C PRO A 116 10.18 -9.52 6.88
N PHE A 117 10.38 -8.83 8.01
CA PHE A 117 11.67 -8.60 8.67
C PHE A 117 12.48 -9.87 8.95
N ALA A 118 11.79 -10.98 9.18
CA ALA A 118 12.41 -12.28 9.42
C ALA A 118 12.86 -12.97 8.12
N THR A 119 12.36 -12.55 6.96
CA THR A 119 12.62 -13.21 5.67
C THR A 119 13.96 -12.83 5.08
N THR A 120 14.63 -13.81 4.46
CA THR A 120 15.87 -13.59 3.71
C THR A 120 15.66 -12.61 2.54
N ARG A 121 14.49 -12.66 1.89
CA ARG A 121 14.14 -11.76 0.78
C ARG A 121 14.12 -10.31 1.22
N TYR A 122 13.46 -10.01 2.34
CA TYR A 122 13.44 -8.66 2.90
C TYR A 122 14.83 -8.13 3.26
N ARG A 123 15.65 -8.95 3.93
CA ARG A 123 17.03 -8.56 4.30
C ARG A 123 17.89 -8.21 3.08
N ARG A 124 17.68 -8.88 1.95
CA ARG A 124 18.35 -8.56 0.67
C ARG A 124 17.82 -7.28 0.02
N MET A 125 16.61 -6.86 0.35
CA MET A 125 15.98 -5.64 -0.16
C MET A 125 16.15 -4.43 0.78
N MET A 126 16.81 -4.58 1.94
CA MET A 126 17.14 -3.51 2.90
C MET A 126 18.19 -2.51 2.38
N PHE A 127 18.18 -2.19 1.09
CA PHE A 127 18.81 -0.98 0.62
C PHE A 127 17.93 0.18 1.10
N GLY A 128 18.51 1.07 1.90
CA GLY A 128 17.84 2.30 2.33
C GLY A 128 17.22 3.04 1.14
N ARG A 129 16.26 3.92 1.42
CA ARG A 129 15.71 4.80 0.38
C ARG A 129 16.88 5.55 -0.27
N PRO A 130 17.06 5.48 -1.61
CA PRO A 130 18.17 6.12 -2.30
C PRO A 130 18.16 7.65 -2.13
#